data_AF-A0A971WGQ3-F1
#
_entry.id   AF-A0A971WGQ3-F1
#
_cell.length_a   1.000
_cell.length_b   1.000
_cell.length_c   1.000
_cell.angle_alpha   90.00
_cell.angle_beta   90.00
_cell.angle_gamma   90.00
#
_symmetry.space_group_name_H-M   'P 1'
#
loop_
_entity.id
_entity.type
_entity.pdbx_description
1 polymer ?
#
loop_
_entity_poly.entity_id
_entity_poly.type
_entity_poly.pdbx_seq_one_letter_code
_entity_poly.pdbx_strand_id
1 'polypeptide(L)' 'MDEIIEMAANVVPSERQLKWQELEFYAFIHFGVNTFTSSEWGSGYESPEIFEPTALDT' A
#
# COMPACT_ATOMS: atom_id res chain seq x y z
N MET A 1 -3.67 -20.82 -31.30
CA MET A 1 -4.46 -21.05 -30.07
C MET A 1 -3.60 -21.78 -29.06
N ASP A 2 -3.01 -22.91 -29.47
CA ASP A 2 -2.17 -23.76 -28.60
C ASP A 2 -0.93 -23.04 -28.05
N GLU A 3 -0.27 -22.21 -28.86
CA GLU A 3 0.92 -21.43 -28.44
C GLU A 3 0.62 -20.42 -27.31
N ILE A 4 -0.55 -19.80 -27.33
CA ILE A 4 -0.97 -18.86 -26.28
C ILE A 4 -1.25 -19.62 -24.97
N ILE A 5 -1.85 -20.81 -25.08
CA ILE A 5 -2.13 -21.68 -23.93
C ILE A 5 -0.81 -22.15 -23.30
N GLU A 6 0.15 -22.57 -24.12
CA GLU A 6 1.47 -22.98 -23.66
C GLU A 6 2.22 -21.84 -22.97
N MET A 7 2.20 -20.64 -23.56
CA MET A 7 2.81 -19.46 -22.94
C MET A 7 2.17 -19.15 -21.59
N ALA A 8 0.84 -19.15 -21.50
CA ALA A 8 0.11 -18.83 -20.27
C ALA A 8 0.40 -19.83 -19.14
N ALA A 9 0.52 -21.12 -19.45
CA ALA A 9 0.81 -22.17 -18.47
C ALA A 9 2.22 -22.07 -17.86
N ASN A 10 3.15 -21.38 -18.55
CA ASN A 10 4.54 -21.22 -18.11
C ASN A 10 4.82 -19.86 -17.46
N VAL A 11 3.82 -18.99 -17.31
CA VAL A 11 3.99 -17.74 -16.56
C VAL A 11 4.06 -18.07 -15.07
N VAL A 12 5.24 -17.88 -14.48
CA VAL A 12 5.51 -18.13 -13.05
C VAL A 12 5.95 -16.85 -12.34
N PRO A 13 5.69 -16.70 -11.02
CA PRO A 13 6.18 -15.56 -10.26
C PRO A 13 7.71 -15.59 -10.17
N SER A 14 8.32 -14.40 -10.15
CA SER A 14 9.68 -14.24 -9.63
C SER A 14 9.74 -14.61 -8.15
N GLU A 15 10.94 -14.91 -7.63
CA GLU A 15 11.14 -15.23 -6.21
C GLU A 15 10.56 -14.15 -5.27
N ARG A 16 10.65 -12.86 -5.65
CA ARG A 16 10.09 -11.76 -4.85
C ARG A 16 8.57 -11.78 -4.82
N GLN A 17 7.91 -12.10 -5.94
CA GLN A 17 6.45 -12.20 -6.01
C GLN A 17 5.94 -13.39 -5.19
N LEU A 18 6.67 -14.52 -5.23
CA LEU A 18 6.33 -15.68 -4.41
C LEU A 18 6.43 -15.36 -2.91
N LYS A 19 7.55 -14.76 -2.47
CA LYS A 19 7.73 -14.33 -1.07
C LYS A 19 6.65 -13.34 -0.60
N TRP A 20 6.23 -12.43 -1.47
CA TRP A 20 5.13 -11.50 -1.15
C TRP A 20 3.79 -12.23 -1.04
N GLN A 21 3.51 -13.18 -1.92
CA GLN A 21 2.28 -14.00 -1.86
C GLN A 21 2.23 -14.85 -0.58
N GLU A 22 3.38 -15.37 -0.15
CA GLU A 22 3.55 -16.14 1.09
C GLU A 22 3.37 -15.32 2.37
N LEU A 23 3.38 -13.98 2.31
CA LEU A 23 3.04 -13.15 3.47
C LEU A 23 1.58 -13.33 3.89
N GLU A 24 0.71 -13.69 2.94
CA GLU A 24 -0.75 -13.88 3.06
C GLU A 24 -1.53 -12.63 3.47
N PHE A 25 -1.16 -12.01 4.58
CA PHE A 25 -1.82 -10.86 5.17
C PHE A 25 -0.78 -9.86 5.70
N TYR A 26 -1.00 -8.58 5.41
CA TYR A 26 -0.19 -7.47 5.92
C TYR A 26 -1.09 -6.25 6.13
N ALA A 27 -0.63 -5.33 6.97
CA ALA A 27 -1.39 -4.13 7.33
C ALA A 27 -0.99 -2.94 6.47
N PHE A 28 -1.95 -2.05 6.25
CA PHE A 28 -1.73 -0.71 5.73
C PHE A 28 -2.20 0.30 6.77
N ILE A 29 -1.30 1.18 7.21
CA ILE A 29 -1.59 2.28 8.11
C ILE A 29 -1.62 3.59 7.30
N HIS A 30 -2.79 4.23 7.22
CA HIS A 30 -2.94 5.58 6.68
C HIS A 30 -2.91 6.58 7.84
N PHE A 31 -1.80 7.29 8.00
CA PHE A 31 -1.63 8.29 9.04
C PHE A 31 -0.81 9.47 8.50
N GLY A 32 -1.27 10.69 8.76
CA GLY A 32 -0.63 11.90 8.26
C GLY A 32 -1.46 13.14 8.54
N VAL A 33 -1.14 14.25 7.87
CA VAL A 33 -1.87 15.53 8.00
C VAL A 33 -3.39 15.36 7.82
N ASN A 34 -3.78 14.48 6.88
CA ASN A 34 -5.15 14.13 6.58
C ASN A 34 -5.94 13.58 7.78
N THR A 35 -5.27 12.95 8.73
CA THR A 35 -5.88 12.47 9.99
C THR A 35 -6.41 13.63 10.84
N PHE A 36 -5.80 14.82 10.73
CA PHE A 36 -6.17 16.02 11.48
C PHE A 36 -7.12 16.96 10.72
N THR A 37 -7.23 16.80 9.40
CA THR A 37 -8.16 17.57 8.55
C THR A 37 -9.44 16.82 8.19
N SER A 38 -9.59 15.57 8.65
CA SER A 38 -10.72 14.68 8.31
C SER A 38 -10.96 14.56 6.81
N SER A 39 -9.87 14.52 6.02
CA SER A 39 -9.91 14.53 4.56
C SER A 39 -9.20 13.31 3.99
N GLU A 40 -9.83 12.59 3.04
CA GLU A 40 -9.21 11.42 2.40
C GLU A 40 -8.06 11.82 1.46
N TRP A 41 -8.21 12.95 0.77
CA TRP A 41 -7.18 13.54 -0.08
C TRP A 41 -6.84 14.95 0.39
N GLY A 42 -5.54 15.24 0.49
CA GLY A 42 -5.07 16.58 0.85
C GLY A 42 -5.17 17.52 -0.34
N SER A 43 -5.35 18.81 -0.05
CA SER A 43 -5.21 19.89 -1.02
C SER A 43 -3.74 20.22 -1.32
N GLY A 44 -2.83 19.86 -0.42
CA GLY A 44 -1.41 20.18 -0.48
C GLY A 44 -1.06 21.54 0.14
N TYR A 45 -2.03 22.29 0.66
CA TYR A 45 -1.85 23.59 1.31
C TYR A 45 -2.12 23.55 2.82
N GLU A 46 -2.33 22.37 3.38
CA GLU A 46 -2.49 22.19 4.82
C GLU A 46 -1.24 22.69 5.55
N SER A 47 -1.44 23.45 6.63
CA SER A 47 -0.32 23.87 7.49
C SER A 47 0.34 22.64 8.12
N PRO A 48 1.67 22.49 8.05
CA PRO A 48 2.36 21.40 8.74
C PRO A 48 2.13 21.38 10.25
N GLU A 49 1.84 22.53 10.86
CA GLU A 49 1.59 22.67 12.31
C GLU A 49 0.35 21.89 12.77
N ILE A 50 -0.58 21.57 11.87
CA ILE A 50 -1.77 20.78 12.24
C ILE A 50 -1.45 19.31 12.53
N PHE A 51 -0.28 18.83 12.10
CA PHE A 51 0.17 17.47 12.39
C PHE A 51 0.74 17.41 13.81
N GLU A 52 -0.14 17.26 14.79
CA GLU A 52 0.19 17.30 16.21
C GLU A 52 -0.38 16.07 16.94
N PRO A 53 0.21 14.87 16.79
CA PRO A 53 -0.22 13.71 17.55
C PRO A 53 0.16 13.85 19.03
N THR A 54 -0.82 13.70 19.93
CA THR A 54 -0.64 13.91 21.38
C THR A 54 -0.12 12.68 22.13
N ALA A 55 -0.26 11.49 21.55
CA ALA A 55 0.11 10.22 22.17
C ALA A 55 0.46 9.15 21.12
N LEU A 56 1.30 9.50 20.14
CA LEU A 56 1.79 8.53 19.15
C LEU A 56 2.67 7.47 19.83
N ASP A 57 2.34 6.19 19.59
CA ASP A 57 3.11 5.01 19.99
C ASP A 57 3.14 4.05 18.79
N THR A 58 4.33 3.62 18.36
CA THR A 58 4.57 2.91 17.09
C THR A 58 5.11 1.51 17.33
#